data_AF-A0AA41SEC1-F1
#
_entry.id   AF-A0AA41SEC1-F1
#
_cell.length_a   1.000
_cell.length_b   1.000
_cell.length_c   1.000
_cell.angle_alpha   90.00
_cell.angle_beta   90.00
_cell.angle_gamma   90.00
#
_symmetry.space_group_name_H-M   'P 1'
#
loop_
_entity.id
_entity.type
_entity.pdbx_description
1 polymer ?
#
loop_
_entity_poly.entity_id
_entity_poly.type
_entity_poly.pdbx_seq_one_letter_code
_entity_poly.pdbx_strand_id
1 'polypeptide(L)'
;KVRGNILKKRIHVRIEHVQPSRCREEFKLRKVQNDKLKAEAKARGEKISTKRQPEGPKPGFMVEGATLETVTPIPYDVVNDLKGGY
;
A
#
# COMPACT_ATOMS: atom_id res chain seq x y z
N LYS A 1 -20.20 10.73 -15.42
CA LYS A 1 -21.19 11.35 -14.50
C LYS A 1 -21.77 12.56 -15.22
N VAL A 2 -23.10 12.74 -15.26
CA VAL A 2 -23.76 13.90 -15.86
C VAL A 2 -24.64 14.50 -14.77
N ARG A 3 -24.34 15.74 -14.36
CA ARG A 3 -25.10 16.47 -13.32
C ARG A 3 -25.41 15.63 -12.07
N GLY A 4 -24.40 15.01 -11.47
CA GLY A 4 -24.59 14.16 -10.28
C GLY A 4 -24.86 12.68 -10.57
N ASN A 5 -25.41 12.34 -11.75
CA ASN A 5 -25.88 10.99 -12.05
C ASN A 5 -24.87 10.16 -12.86
N ILE A 6 -24.79 8.86 -12.60
CA ILE A 6 -23.98 7.92 -13.37
C ILE A 6 -24.86 7.25 -14.42
N LEU A 7 -24.78 7.76 -15.65
CA LEU A 7 -25.37 7.13 -16.83
C LEU A 7 -24.31 6.30 -17.54
N LYS A 8 -24.58 5.00 -17.76
CA LYS A 8 -23.71 4.11 -18.52
C LYS A 8 -23.85 4.43 -20.00
N LYS A 9 -22.76 4.84 -20.64
CA LYS A 9 -22.69 5.05 -22.09
C LYS A 9 -21.94 3.88 -22.73
N ARG A 10 -22.42 3.42 -23.88
CA ARG A 10 -21.68 2.48 -24.73
C ARG A 10 -20.94 3.30 -25.77
N ILE A 11 -19.64 3.04 -25.93
CA ILE A 11 -18.77 3.77 -26.85
C ILE A 11 -18.22 2.74 -27.84
N HIS A 12 -18.30 3.05 -29.12
CA HIS A 12 -17.69 2.24 -30.19
C HIS A 12 -16.28 2.77 -30.46
N VAL A 13 -15.27 1.94 -30.29
CA VAL A 13 -13.86 2.30 -30.45
C VAL A 13 -13.15 1.14 -31.13
N ARG A 14 -12.15 1.43 -31.97
CA ARG A 14 -11.29 0.41 -32.59
C ARG A 14 -10.27 -0.14 -31.58
N ILE A 15 -9.70 -1.31 -31.86
CA ILE A 15 -8.85 -2.03 -30.89
C ILE A 15 -7.52 -1.33 -30.60
N GLU A 16 -7.02 -0.51 -31.52
CA GLU A 16 -5.76 0.24 -31.39
C GLU A 16 -5.78 1.27 -30.25
N HIS A 17 -6.97 1.75 -29.88
CA HIS A 17 -7.16 2.70 -28.78
C HIS A 17 -7.59 2.01 -27.49
N VAL A 18 -7.73 0.68 -27.48
CA VAL A 18 -8.14 -0.09 -26.32
C VAL A 18 -6.92 -0.75 -25.69
N GLN A 19 -6.60 -0.36 -24.46
CA GLN A 19 -5.56 -1.01 -23.67
C GLN A 19 -6.20 -1.91 -22.58
N PRO A 20 -5.68 -3.13 -22.37
CA PRO A 20 -6.18 -3.99 -21.30
C PRO A 20 -5.82 -3.41 -19.93
N SER A 21 -6.83 -3.27 -19.06
CA SER A 21 -6.62 -2.80 -17.68
C SER A 21 -6.07 -3.91 -16.80
N ARG A 22 -4.90 -3.68 -16.17
CA ARG A 22 -4.29 -4.66 -15.24
C ARG A 22 -4.91 -4.71 -13.84
N CYS A 23 -5.80 -3.78 -13.50
CA CYS A 23 -6.42 -3.69 -12.17
C CYS A 23 -7.18 -4.96 -11.73
N ARG A 24 -7.67 -5.77 -12.68
CA ARG A 24 -8.39 -7.02 -12.40
C ARG A 24 -7.48 -8.25 -12.36
N GLU A 25 -6.26 -8.16 -12.90
CA GLU A 25 -5.35 -9.30 -13.03
C GLU A 25 -4.93 -9.82 -11.65
N GLU A 26 -4.45 -8.94 -10.78
CA GLU A 26 -4.06 -9.28 -9.40
C GLU A 26 -5.23 -9.92 -8.62
N PHE A 27 -6.44 -9.38 -8.78
CA PHE A 27 -7.62 -9.94 -8.12
C PHE A 27 -7.93 -11.36 -8.60
N LYS A 28 -7.80 -11.63 -9.91
CA LYS A 28 -7.99 -12.98 -10.48
C LYS A 28 -6.93 -13.95 -9.94
N LEU A 29 -5.65 -13.55 -9.96
CA LEU A 29 -4.55 -14.37 -9.45
C LEU A 29 -4.76 -14.74 -7.98
N ARG A 30 -5.12 -13.75 -7.16
CA ARG A 30 -5.44 -13.97 -5.74
C ARG A 30 -6.62 -14.91 -5.54
N LYS A 31 -7.67 -14.81 -6.35
CA LYS A 31 -8.82 -15.73 -6.27
C LYS A 31 -8.35 -17.17 -6.50
N VAL A 32 -7.56 -17.41 -7.55
CA VAL A 32 -7.02 -18.74 -7.87
C VAL A 32 -6.14 -19.27 -6.73
N GLN A 33 -5.25 -18.46 -6.18
CA GLN A 33 -4.41 -18.84 -5.04
C GLN A 33 -5.25 -19.19 -3.80
N ASN A 34 -6.26 -18.38 -3.48
CA ASN A 34 -7.14 -18.66 -2.34
C ASN A 34 -7.93 -19.95 -2.50
N ASP A 35 -8.41 -20.25 -3.71
CA ASP A 35 -9.19 -21.46 -3.97
C ASP A 35 -8.30 -22.71 -3.86
N LYS A 36 -7.02 -22.64 -4.26
CA LYS A 36 -6.01 -23.68 -4.01
C LYS A 36 -5.80 -23.91 -2.51
N LEU A 37 -5.52 -22.85 -1.75
CA LEU A 37 -5.30 -22.93 -0.31
C LEU A 37 -6.51 -23.52 0.44
N LYS A 38 -7.74 -23.17 0.03
CA LYS A 38 -8.96 -23.74 0.60
C LYS A 38 -9.09 -25.23 0.31
N ALA A 39 -8.74 -25.67 -0.90
CA ALA A 39 -8.79 -27.08 -1.26
C ALA A 39 -7.77 -27.89 -0.42
N GLU A 40 -6.54 -27.39 -0.28
CA GLU A 40 -5.49 -27.99 0.53
C GLU A 40 -5.86 -28.04 2.03
N ALA A 41 -6.44 -26.96 2.56
CA ALA A 41 -6.91 -26.91 3.94
C ALA A 41 -8.05 -27.89 4.18
N LYS A 42 -9.00 -28.00 3.24
CA LYS A 42 -10.09 -28.97 3.30
C LYS A 42 -9.56 -30.41 3.29
N ALA A 43 -8.53 -30.71 2.50
CA ALA A 43 -7.88 -32.01 2.48
C ALA A 43 -7.19 -32.35 3.81
N ARG A 44 -6.58 -31.35 4.46
CA ARG A 44 -5.97 -31.48 5.81
C ARG A 44 -6.97 -31.46 6.96
N GLY A 45 -8.24 -31.11 6.71
CA GLY A 45 -9.26 -30.94 7.75
C GLY A 45 -9.12 -29.64 8.56
N GLU A 46 -8.24 -28.73 8.15
CA GLU A 46 -7.99 -27.46 8.83
C GLU A 46 -8.88 -26.34 8.29
N LYS A 47 -9.29 -25.41 9.16
CA LYS A 47 -10.00 -24.19 8.76
C LYS A 47 -9.02 -23.04 8.64
N ILE A 48 -8.79 -22.58 7.41
CA ILE A 48 -7.91 -21.42 7.14
C ILE A 48 -8.72 -20.14 6.86
N SER A 49 -8.12 -18.99 7.15
CA SER A 49 -8.64 -17.67 6.75
C SER A 49 -7.83 -17.11 5.59
N THR A 50 -8.46 -16.92 4.42
CA THR A 50 -7.82 -16.30 3.24
C THR A 50 -8.10 -14.78 3.14
N LYS A 51 -8.46 -14.15 4.26
CA LYS A 51 -8.72 -12.69 4.33
C LYS A 51 -7.38 -11.94 4.34
N ARG A 52 -7.33 -10.79 3.65
CA ARG A 52 -6.19 -9.88 3.72
C ARG A 52 -6.13 -9.26 5.12
N GLN A 53 -4.95 -9.26 5.73
CA GLN A 53 -4.71 -8.58 7.00
C GLN A 53 -4.00 -7.25 6.73
N PRO A 54 -4.36 -6.16 7.43
CA PRO A 54 -3.58 -4.94 7.42
C PRO A 54 -2.20 -5.19 8.05
N GLU A 55 -1.27 -4.27 7.84
CA GLU A 55 0.01 -4.31 8.53
C GLU A 55 -0.21 -4.21 10.04
N GLY A 56 0.34 -5.18 10.77
CA GLY A 56 0.29 -5.21 12.23
C GLY A 56 1.36 -4.32 12.86
N PRO A 57 1.35 -4.18 14.20
CA PRO A 57 2.45 -3.51 14.89
C PRO A 57 3.78 -4.23 14.61
N LYS A 58 4.86 -3.45 14.45
CA LYS A 58 6.19 -4.03 14.26
C LYS A 58 6.57 -4.87 15.49
N PRO A 59 7.07 -6.11 15.31
CA PRO A 59 7.57 -6.89 16.43
C PRO A 59 8.83 -6.24 17.02
N GLY A 60 9.14 -6.53 18.28
CA GLY A 60 10.39 -6.11 18.90
C GLY A 60 11.59 -6.72 18.18
N PHE A 61 12.64 -5.93 17.97
CA PHE A 61 13.90 -6.39 17.39
C PHE A 61 15.08 -5.75 18.13
N MET A 62 16.20 -6.47 18.20
CA MET A 62 17.45 -5.93 18.74
C MET A 62 18.20 -5.19 17.63
N VAL A 63 18.69 -3.99 17.93
CA VAL A 63 19.55 -3.21 17.03
C VAL A 63 20.97 -3.31 17.56
N GLU A 64 21.86 -3.98 16.82
CA GLU A 64 23.29 -4.04 17.14
C GLU A 64 24.10 -3.17 16.17
N GLY A 65 25.12 -2.47 16.67
CA GLY A 65 26.19 -1.91 15.84
C GLY A 65 25.86 -0.65 15.02
N ALA A 66 24.84 0.14 15.37
CA ALA A 66 24.63 1.44 14.74
C ALA A 66 25.77 2.40 15.12
N THR A 67 26.45 2.98 14.13
CA THR A 67 27.29 4.17 14.34
C THR A 67 26.38 5.28 14.83
N LEU A 68 26.45 5.57 16.13
CA LEU A 68 25.62 6.56 16.79
C LEU A 68 26.12 7.95 16.40
N GLU A 69 25.41 8.61 15.50
CA GLU A 69 25.59 10.04 15.24
C GLU A 69 24.63 10.82 16.12
N THR A 70 25.18 11.61 17.04
CA THR A 70 24.40 12.51 17.89
C THR A 70 23.98 13.72 17.05
N VAL A 71 22.74 13.71 16.57
CA VAL A 71 22.13 14.87 15.88
C VAL A 71 21.59 15.84 16.92
N THR A 72 22.07 17.08 16.92
CA THR A 72 21.50 18.16 17.72
C THR A 72 20.42 18.90 16.93
N PRO A 73 19.33 19.35 17.59
CA PRO A 73 18.33 20.17 16.91
C PRO A 73 18.93 21.50 16.47
N ILE A 74 18.52 21.99 15.30
CA ILE A 74 18.84 23.34 14.85
C ILE A 74 18.12 24.33 15.79
N PRO A 75 18.82 25.33 16.35
CA PRO A 75 18.19 26.33 17.21
C PRO A 75 17.17 27.18 16.43
N TYR A 76 16.08 27.59 17.09
CA TYR A 76 15.06 28.46 16.51
C TYR A 76 15.58 29.88 16.25
N ASP A 77 15.25 30.46 15.09
CA ASP A 77 15.74 31.75 14.58
C ASP A 77 15.25 33.01 15.31
N VAL A 78 14.69 32.93 16.52
CA VAL A 78 14.13 34.11 17.20
C VAL A 78 15.23 35.06 17.74
N VAL A 79 16.50 34.64 17.73
CA VAL A 79 17.62 35.41 18.33
C VAL A 79 18.83 35.58 17.39
N ASN A 80 18.85 34.95 16.22
CA ASN A 80 19.99 35.04 15.29
C ASN A 80 20.04 36.36 14.50
N ASP A 81 18.94 37.11 14.41
CA ASP A 81 18.90 38.45 13.80
C ASP A 81 19.40 39.57 14.73
N LEU A 82 19.59 39.30 16.03
CA LEU A 82 20.00 40.32 17.03
C LEU A 82 21.49 40.28 17.39
N LYS A 83 22.30 39.45 16.72
CA LYS A 83 23.75 39.39 16.91
C LYS A 83 24.47 39.59 15.58
N GLY A 84 24.32 40.78 15.02
CA GLY A 84 25.07 41.22 13.85
C GLY A 84 25.23 42.74 13.87
N GLY A 85 26.31 43.21 14.47
CA GLY A 85 26.81 44.57 14.26
C GLY A 85 26.68 45.49 15.46
N TYR A 86 27.79 46.18 15.73
CA TYR A 86 27.89 47.43 16.47
C TYR A 86 26.83 48.45 16.08
#